data_AF-A0A359DBD6-F1
#
_entry.id   AF-A0A359DBD6-F1
#
_cell.length_a   1.000
_cell.length_b   1.000
_cell.length_c   1.000
_cell.angle_alpha   90.00
_cell.angle_beta   90.00
_cell.angle_gamma   90.00
#
_symmetry.space_group_name_H-M   'P 1'
#
loop_
_entity.id
_entity.type
_entity.pdbx_description
1 polymer ?
#
loop_
_entity_poly.entity_id
_entity_poly.type
_entity_poly.pdbx_seq_one_letter_code
_entity_poly.pdbx_strand_id
1 'polypeptide(L)' 'MWSFRAWRRQRILARHPIEPTTWATVRRRLPILDGLTEAEEQRLRERAVLFLHRKHLTALPGVELDEVDRLAL' A
#
# COMPACT_ATOMS: atom_id res chain seq x y z
N MET A 1 16.43 -19.52 -8.83
CA MET A 1 15.31 -19.92 -9.71
C MET A 1 14.42 -18.72 -9.98
N TRP A 2 14.24 -18.33 -11.24
CA TRP A 2 13.31 -17.26 -11.61
C TRP A 2 11.86 -17.75 -11.47
N SER A 3 11.01 -16.95 -10.81
CA SER A 3 9.57 -17.18 -10.75
C SER A 3 8.86 -16.03 -11.43
N PHE A 4 8.04 -16.31 -12.45
CA PHE A 4 7.21 -15.29 -13.11
C PHE A 4 6.35 -14.51 -12.10
N ARG A 5 5.86 -15.18 -11.05
CA ARG A 5 5.10 -14.56 -9.96
C ARG A 5 5.95 -13.56 -9.16
N ALA A 6 7.20 -13.90 -8.85
CA ALA A 6 8.12 -13.01 -8.14
C ALA A 6 8.51 -11.81 -9.00
N TRP A 7 8.84 -12.04 -10.28
CA TRP A 7 9.13 -10.98 -11.25
C TRP A 7 7.94 -10.03 -11.41
N ARG A 8 6.73 -10.55 -11.60
CA ARG A 8 5.52 -9.73 -11.74
C ARG A 8 5.26 -8.91 -10.47
N ARG A 9 5.46 -9.48 -9.28
CA ARG A 9 5.35 -8.77 -8.00
C ARG A 9 6.32 -7.58 -7.94
N GLN A 10 7.60 -7.82 -8.21
CA GLN A 10 8.64 -6.77 -8.21
C GLN A 10 8.33 -5.69 -9.23
N ARG A 11 7.86 -6.06 -10.43
CA ARG A 11 7.46 -5.10 -11.47
C ARG A 11 6.28 -4.22 -11.06
N ILE A 12 5.29 -4.76 -10.35
CA ILE A 12 4.16 -3.96 -9.83
C ILE A 12 4.67 -2.97 -8.79
N LEU A 13 5.49 -3.41 -7.83
CA LEU A 13 6.05 -2.54 -6.80
C LEU A 13 6.88 -1.39 -7.39
N ALA A 14 7.71 -1.69 -8.40
CA ALA A 14 8.53 -0.69 -9.07
C ALA A 14 7.71 0.35 -9.88
N ARG A 15 6.51 -0.03 -10.35
CA ARG A 15 5.64 0.86 -11.14
C ARG A 15 4.68 1.70 -10.29
N HIS A 16 4.49 1.33 -9.04
CA HIS A 16 3.60 2.00 -8.10
C HIS A 16 4.35 2.34 -6.80
N PRO A 17 5.38 3.20 -6.87
CA PRO A 17 6.04 3.67 -5.66
C PRO A 17 5.04 4.50 -4.82
N ILE A 18 5.11 4.34 -3.49
CA ILE A 18 4.41 5.21 -2.55
C ILE A 18 5.44 6.19 -2.00
N GLU A 19 5.16 7.49 -2.13
CA GLU A 19 6.00 8.53 -1.57
C GLU A 19 6.15 8.37 -0.05
N PRO A 20 7.36 8.55 0.53
CA PRO A 20 7.56 8.39 1.96
C PRO A 20 6.64 9.28 2.81
N THR A 21 6.34 10.50 2.34
CA THR A 21 5.44 11.45 3.00
C THR A 21 3.99 10.98 3.02
N THR A 22 3.51 10.39 1.92
CA THR A 22 2.18 9.78 1.84
C THR A 22 2.08 8.62 2.83
N TRP A 23 3.10 7.74 2.86
CA TRP A 23 3.11 6.60 3.78
C TRP A 23 3.16 7.03 5.25
N ALA A 24 3.95 8.05 5.58
CA ALA A 24 3.97 8.63 6.92
C ALA A 24 2.59 9.18 7.33
N THR A 25 1.85 9.79 6.40
CA THR A 25 0.48 10.27 6.65
C THR A 25 -0.48 9.11 6.97
N VAL A 26 -0.39 8.00 6.22
CA VAL A 26 -1.19 6.79 6.47
C VAL A 26 -0.91 6.25 7.86
N ARG A 27 0.37 6.12 8.24
CA ARG A 27 0.75 5.64 9.58
C ARG A 27 0.22 6.51 10.70
N ARG A 28 0.29 7.84 10.55
CA ARG A 28 -0.25 8.79 11.52
C ARG A 28 -1.77 8.65 11.72
N ARG A 29 -2.51 8.19 10.70
CA ARG A 29 -3.97 7.95 10.80
C ARG A 29 -4.31 6.61 11.45
N LEU A 30 -3.36 5.68 11.57
CA LEU A 30 -3.59 4.31 12.02
C LEU A 30 -2.68 3.95 13.22
N PRO A 31 -3.04 4.38 14.45
CA PRO A 31 -2.26 4.05 15.67
C PRO A 31 -2.10 2.55 15.92
N ILE A 32 -2.97 1.71 15.34
CA ILE A 32 -2.84 0.25 15.40
C ILE A 32 -1.54 -0.26 14.74
N LEU A 33 -0.89 0.55 13.92
CA LEU A 33 0.40 0.24 13.28
C LEU A 33 1.60 0.69 14.13
N ASP A 34 1.37 1.29 15.31
CA ASP A 34 2.44 1.67 16.21
C ASP A 34 3.16 0.43 16.77
N GLY A 35 4.48 0.45 16.77
CA GLY A 35 5.33 -0.66 17.21
C GLY A 35 5.82 -1.60 16.11
N LEU A 36 5.41 -1.40 14.84
CA LEU A 36 6.02 -2.11 13.72
C LEU A 36 7.50 -1.72 13.57
N THR A 37 8.34 -2.72 13.33
CA THR A 37 9.73 -2.49 12.91
C THR A 37 9.78 -1.94 11.48
N GLU A 38 10.91 -1.32 11.10
CA GLU A 38 11.11 -0.81 9.73
C GLU A 38 10.90 -1.90 8.65
N ALA A 39 11.31 -3.14 8.93
CA ALA A 39 11.14 -4.26 8.01
C ALA A 39 9.66 -4.67 7.88
N GLU A 40 8.90 -4.68 8.96
CA GLU A 40 7.47 -4.97 8.94
C GLU A 40 6.68 -3.86 8.27
N GLU A 41 7.05 -2.60 8.51
CA GLU A 41 6.48 -1.44 7.85
C GLU A 41 6.71 -1.48 6.34
N GLN A 42 7.95 -1.73 5.91
CA GLN A 42 8.26 -1.86 4.49
C GLN A 42 7.47 -3.02 3.86
N ARG A 43 7.34 -4.15 4.56
CA ARG A 43 6.54 -5.29 4.10
C ARG A 43 5.06 -4.93 4.01
N LEU A 44 4.53 -4.16 4.96
CA LEU A 44 3.15 -3.67 4.96
C LEU A 44 2.91 -2.73 3.78
N ARG A 45 3.81 -1.78 3.54
CA ARG A 45 3.75 -0.85 2.40
C ARG A 45 3.70 -1.60 1.07
N GLU A 46 4.57 -2.58 0.88
CA GLU A 46 4.55 -3.42 -0.33
C GLU A 46 3.24 -4.20 -0.47
N ARG A 47 2.67 -4.70 0.64
CA ARG A 47 1.40 -5.42 0.62
C ARG A 47 0.24 -4.50 0.26
N ALA A 48 0.21 -3.27 0.77
CA ALA A 48 -0.80 -2.27 0.42
C ALA A 48 -0.80 -1.98 -1.09
N VAL A 49 0.36 -1.74 -1.69
CA VAL A 49 0.49 -1.56 -3.16
C VAL A 49 -0.04 -2.78 -3.92
N LEU A 50 0.36 -3.98 -3.52
CA LEU A 50 -0.06 -5.21 -4.19
C LEU A 50 -1.55 -5.50 -4.01
N PHE A 51 -2.12 -5.10 -2.88
CA PHE A 51 -3.55 -5.20 -2.62
C PHE A 51 -4.33 -4.27 -3.54
N LEU A 52 -4.00 -2.97 -3.55
CA LEU A 52 -4.64 -1.97 -4.40
C LEU A 52 -4.48 -2.25 -5.89
N HIS A 53 -3.37 -2.83 -6.31
CA HIS A 53 -3.21 -3.27 -7.69
C HIS A 53 -4.13 -4.45 -8.06
N ARG A 54 -4.48 -5.31 -7.10
CA ARG A 54 -5.27 -6.53 -7.34
C ARG A 54 -6.75 -6.39 -7.00
N LYS A 55 -7.13 -5.35 -6.27
CA LYS A 55 -8.47 -5.15 -5.74
C LYS A 55 -8.98 -3.79 -6.18
N HIS A 56 -10.18 -3.80 -6.73
CA HIS A 56 -10.88 -2.56 -7.06
C HIS A 56 -11.63 -2.10 -5.81
N LEU A 57 -11.31 -0.90 -5.32
CA LEU A 57 -12.08 -0.22 -4.27
C LEU A 57 -13.09 0.70 -4.95
N THR A 58 -14.37 0.36 -4.84
CA THR A 58 -15.48 1.14 -5.37
C THR A 58 -16.08 1.97 -4.25
N ALA A 59 -16.00 3.30 -4.38
CA ALA A 59 -16.63 4.20 -3.43
C ALA A 59 -18.14 4.27 -3.67
N LEU A 60 -18.91 4.49 -2.60
CA LEU A 60 -20.34 4.73 -2.70
C LEU A 60 -20.59 6.16 -3.25
N PRO A 61 -21.79 6.44 -3.81
CA PRO A 61 -22.11 7.78 -4.29
C PRO A 61 -21.89 8.85 -3.22
N GLY A 62 -21.15 9.91 -3.57
CA GLY A 62 -20.81 11.00 -2.66
C GLY A 62 -19.58 10.76 -1.77
N VAL A 63 -18.91 9.61 -1.90
CA VAL A 63 -17.65 9.32 -1.23
C VAL A 63 -16.51 9.42 -2.25
N GLU A 64 -15.57 10.31 -2.00
CA GLU A 64 -14.31 10.40 -2.73
C GLU A 64 -13.20 9.78 -1.88
N LEU A 65 -12.33 8.97 -2.50
CA LEU A 65 -11.18 8.37 -1.83
C LEU A 65 -9.90 8.88 -2.47
N ASP A 66 -9.14 9.67 -1.70
CA ASP A 66 -7.81 10.09 -2.13
C ASP A 66 -6.78 8.95 -1.98
N GLU A 67 -5.52 9.20 -2.35
CA GLU A 67 -4.48 8.18 -2.26
C GLU A 67 -4.25 7.68 -0.82
N VAL A 68 -4.29 8.57 0.17
CA VAL A 68 -4.09 8.22 1.58
C VAL A 68 -5.28 7.40 2.09
N ASP A 69 -6.50 7.78 1.72
CA ASP A 69 -7.72 7.05 2.09
C ASP A 69 -7.67 5.63 1.53
N ARG A 70 -7.30 5.47 0.26
CA ARG A 70 -7.16 4.16 -0.38
C ARG A 70 -6.08 3.30 0.28
N LEU A 71 -5.00 3.90 0.75
CA LEU A 71 -3.91 3.19 1.45
C LEU A 71 -4.26 2.83 2.89
N ALA A 72 -5.24 3.48 3.50
CA ALA A 72 -5.65 3.26 4.89
C ALA A 72 -6.80 2.26 5.08
N LEU A 73 -7.42 1.79 3.99
CA LEU A 73 -8.49 0.77 3.97
C LEU A 73 -7.95 -0.66 4.06
#